data_AF-A0A2P7NR26-F1
#
_entry.id   AF-A0A2P7NR26-F1
#
_cell.length_a   1.000
_cell.length_b   1.000
_cell.length_c   1.000
_cell.angle_alpha   90.00
_cell.angle_beta   90.00
_cell.angle_gamma   90.00
#
_symmetry.space_group_name_H-M   'P 1'
#
loop_
_entity.id
_entity.type
_entity.pdbx_description
1 polymer ?
#
loop_
_entity_poly.entity_id
_entity_poly.type
_entity_poly.pdbx_seq_one_letter_code
_entity_poly.pdbx_strand_id
1 'polypeptide(L)' 'VFPYQLRSTWDRLVYSGTGQAPITVNSAEEMLARVANTPGSIGYLWRVNINENVNVLEIK' A
#
# COMPACT_ATOMS: atom_id res chain seq x y z
N VAL A 1 -12.09 3.54 16.62
CA VAL A 1 -11.82 4.63 15.65
C VAL A 1 -12.56 4.30 14.37
N PHE A 2 -13.32 5.24 13.82
CA PHE A 2 -14.08 5.00 12.58
C PHE A 2 -13.21 5.24 11.34
N PRO A 3 -13.48 4.58 10.19
CA PRO A 3 -12.66 4.70 8.99
C PRO A 3 -12.44 6.14 8.49
N TYR A 4 -13.45 7.00 8.62
CA TYR A 4 -13.35 8.40 8.22
C TYR A 4 -12.36 9.20 9.09
N GLN A 5 -12.21 8.84 10.37
CA GLN A 5 -11.27 9.51 11.28
C GLN A 5 -9.82 9.16 10.91
N LEU A 6 -9.56 7.93 10.48
CA LEU A 6 -8.25 7.51 9.98
C LEU A 6 -7.89 8.26 8.71
N ARG A 7 -8.83 8.34 7.76
CA ARG A 7 -8.64 9.09 6.50
C ARG A 7 -8.37 10.56 6.77
N SER A 8 -9.20 11.23 7.58
CA SER A 8 -9.00 12.64 7.93
C SER A 8 -7.65 12.89 8.63
N THR A 9 -7.22 11.98 9.50
CA THR A 9 -5.91 12.09 10.16
C THR A 9 -4.77 11.96 9.16
N TRP A 10 -4.87 11.01 8.22
CA TRP A 10 -3.88 10.82 7.16
C TRP A 10 -3.82 12.03 6.22
N ASP A 11 -4.97 12.51 5.75
CA ASP A 11 -5.07 13.67 4.86
C ASP A 11 -4.41 14.91 5.50
N ARG A 12 -4.60 15.10 6.82
CA ARG A 12 -3.93 16.18 7.56
C ARG A 12 -2.40 16.07 7.54
N LEU A 13 -1.85 14.86 7.65
CA LEU A 13 -0.39 14.65 7.56
C LEU A 13 0.13 15.01 6.16
N VAL A 14 -0.60 14.61 5.13
CA VAL A 14 -0.26 14.92 3.74
C VAL A 14 -0.31 16.43 3.48
N TYR A 15 -1.39 17.11 3.85
CA TYR A 15 -1.56 18.55 3.60
C TYR A 15 -0.61 19.44 4.41
N SER A 16 -0.19 18.99 5.59
CA SER A 16 0.82 19.72 6.38
C SER A 16 2.26 19.45 5.91
N GLY A 17 2.47 18.56 4.94
CA GLY A 17 3.80 18.16 4.47
C GLY A 17 4.57 17.27 5.44
N THR A 18 3.92 16.77 6.49
CA THR A 18 4.54 15.91 7.52
C THR A 18 4.37 14.42 7.22
N GLY A 19 3.64 14.06 6.18
CA GLY A 19 3.44 12.68 5.72
C GLY A 19 3.41 12.55 4.21
N GLN A 20 3.75 11.36 3.72
CA GLN A 20 3.72 11.00 2.31
C GLN A 20 2.48 10.17 2.02
N ALA A 21 1.70 10.55 1.01
CA ALA A 21 0.59 9.73 0.54
C ALA A 21 1.11 8.45 -0.15
N PRO A 22 0.37 7.32 -0.08
CA PRO A 22 0.70 6.13 -0.85
C PRO A 22 0.68 6.42 -2.35
N ILE A 23 1.54 5.74 -3.10
CA ILE A 23 1.55 5.82 -4.56
C ILE A 23 0.48 4.88 -5.10
N THR A 24 -0.45 5.41 -5.88
CA THR A 24 -1.44 4.60 -6.60
C THR A 24 -0.86 4.09 -7.91
N VAL A 25 -1.15 2.84 -8.23
CA VAL A 25 -0.74 2.17 -9.48
C VAL A 25 -1.98 1.79 -10.28
N ASN A 26 -1.82 1.60 -11.57
CA ASN A 26 -2.95 1.44 -12.49
C ASN A 26 -3.34 -0.04 -12.69
N SER A 27 -2.50 -0.99 -12.28
CA SER A 27 -2.77 -2.43 -12.44
C SER A 27 -2.16 -3.30 -11.33
N ALA A 28 -2.63 -4.54 -11.26
CA ALA A 28 -2.09 -5.53 -10.33
C ALA A 28 -0.66 -5.95 -10.69
N GLU A 29 -0.34 -6.05 -11.97
CA GLU A 29 1.01 -6.35 -12.46
C GLU A 29 1.99 -5.24 -12.06
N GLU A 30 1.57 -3.98 -12.19
CA GLU A 30 2.37 -2.83 -11.74
C GLU A 30 2.58 -2.86 -10.22
N MET A 31 1.53 -3.15 -9.44
CA MET A 31 1.63 -3.29 -7.99
C MET A 31 2.66 -4.36 -7.61
N LEU A 32 2.58 -5.54 -8.22
CA LEU A 32 3.50 -6.64 -7.96
C LEU A 32 4.94 -6.26 -8.30
N ALA A 33 5.16 -5.66 -9.47
CA ALA A 33 6.49 -5.21 -9.88
C ALA A 33 7.07 -4.17 -8.91
N ARG A 34 6.25 -3.19 -8.45
CA ARG A 34 6.72 -2.18 -7.50
C ARG A 34 7.04 -2.77 -6.15
N VAL A 35 6.21 -3.66 -5.63
CA VAL A 35 6.43 -4.30 -4.33
C VAL A 35 7.68 -5.18 -4.35
N ALA A 36 7.87 -5.99 -5.38
CA ALA A 36 9.04 -6.85 -5.53
C ALA A 36 10.35 -6.06 -5.66
N ASN A 37 10.31 -4.90 -6.35
CA ASN A 37 11.52 -4.10 -6.62
C ASN A 37 11.80 -3.00 -5.58
N THR A 38 10.89 -2.73 -4.65
CA THR A 38 11.04 -1.66 -3.66
C THR A 38 11.08 -2.24 -2.25
N PRO A 39 12.28 -2.44 -1.67
CA PRO A 39 12.42 -2.96 -0.31
C PRO A 39 11.65 -2.13 0.71
N GLY A 40 10.85 -2.79 1.56
CA GLY A 40 10.05 -2.14 2.59
C GLY A 40 8.72 -1.54 2.11
N SER A 41 8.39 -1.65 0.82
CA SER A 41 7.06 -1.27 0.32
C SER A 41 6.00 -2.32 0.70
N ILE A 42 4.74 -1.87 0.75
CA ILE A 42 3.57 -2.72 1.01
C ILE A 42 2.47 -2.37 0.02
N GLY A 43 1.73 -3.38 -0.41
CA GLY A 43 0.63 -3.25 -1.34
C GLY A 43 -0.43 -4.32 -1.12
N TYR A 44 -1.57 -4.17 -1.78
CA TYR A 44 -2.66 -5.12 -1.74
C TYR A 44 -2.81 -5.75 -3.12
N LEU A 45 -2.85 -7.08 -3.17
CA LEU A 45 -2.98 -7.89 -4.37
C LEU A 45 -3.93 -9.04 -4.11
N TRP A 46 -4.64 -9.49 -5.14
CA TRP A 46 -5.38 -10.74 -5.07
C TRP A 46 -4.41 -11.91 -4.96
N ARG A 47 -4.73 -12.90 -4.12
CA ARG A 47 -3.87 -14.09 -3.92
C ARG A 47 -3.50 -14.80 -5.22
N VAL A 48 -4.39 -14.80 -6.21
CA VAL A 48 -4.16 -15.43 -7.53
C VAL A 48 -3.07 -14.74 -8.36
N ASN A 49 -2.76 -13.48 -8.05
CA ASN A 49 -1.77 -12.68 -8.77
C ASN A 49 -0.44 -12.58 -8.01
N ILE A 50 -0.25 -13.32 -6.92
CA ILE A 50 0.96 -13.30 -6.11
C ILE A 50 1.95 -14.35 -6.64
N ASN A 51 3.24 -13.98 -6.71
CA ASN A 51 4.33 -14.89 -7.05
C ASN A 51 5.36 -14.96 -5.91
N GLU A 52 6.37 -15.83 -6.07
CA GLU A 52 7.41 -16.10 -5.05
C GLU A 52 8.30 -14.88 -4.71
N ASN A 53 8.21 -13.80 -5.50
CA ASN A 53 9.05 -12.62 -5.34
C ASN A 53 8.53 -11.62 -4.30
N VAL A 54 7.38 -11.88 -3.67
CA VAL A 54 6.80 -11.03 -2.64
C VAL A 54 6.37 -11.85 -1.42
N ASN A 55 6.53 -11.29 -0.23
CA ASN A 55 6.12 -11.92 1.02
C ASN A 55 4.66 -11.60 1.34
N VAL A 56 3.86 -12.62 1.64
CA VAL A 56 2.45 -12.45 2.02
C VAL A 56 2.34 -12.30 3.54
N LEU A 57 1.77 -11.18 3.99
CA LEU A 57 1.45 -10.96 5.41
C LEU A 57 0.05 -11.51 5.71
N GLU A 58 -0.04 -12.50 6.60
CA GLU A 58 -1.32 -12.99 7.10
C GLU A 58 -1.80 -12.15 8.29
N ILE A 59 -3.02 -11.65 8.20
CA ILE A 59 -3.69 -10.90 9.28
C ILE A 59 -4.63 -11.89 9.99
N LYS A 60 -4.46 -12.04 11.31
CA LYS A 60 -5.32 -12.88 12.17
C LYS A 60 -6.44 -12.07 12.80
#